data_AF-A0A7V2TQR8-F1
#
_entry.id   AF-A0A7V2TQR8-F1
#
_cell.length_a   1.000
_cell.length_b   1.000
_cell.length_c   1.000
_cell.angle_alpha   90.00
_cell.angle_beta   90.00
_cell.angle_gamma   90.00
#
_symmetry.space_group_name_H-M   'P 1'
#
loop_
_entity.id
_entity.type
_entity.pdbx_description
1 polymer ?
#
loop_
_entity_poly.entity_id
_entity_poly.type
_entity_poly.pdbx_seq_one_letter_code
_entity_poly.pdbx_strand_id
1 'polypeptide(L)'
;VDSRVSKEGDAIRRRRECINCSRRFTTYERVEEVAQMVIKKDGRRELFDRWKLKSGILKATDKRAISMEQIDAMINAIERELFNSNEHEVTSHAIGEAVMKRLRQLDEVAYVRFASVYRQFKDINEFMKELKDMLG
;
A
#
# COMPACT_ATOMS: atom_id res chain seq x y z
N VAL A 1 -20.03 6.10 -31.55
CA VAL A 1 -21.11 6.68 -30.71
C VAL A 1 -22.05 5.52 -30.42
N ASP A 2 -22.05 4.88 -29.26
CA ASP A 2 -22.18 5.39 -27.90
C ASP A 2 -21.44 4.47 -26.91
N SER A 3 -20.58 5.07 -26.09
CA SER A 3 -19.76 4.40 -25.09
C SER A 3 -20.52 4.26 -23.78
N ARG A 4 -20.76 3.03 -23.30
CA ARG A 4 -20.99 2.79 -21.87
C ARG A 4 -20.24 1.53 -21.44
N VAL A 5 -18.95 1.72 -21.19
CA VAL A 5 -18.16 0.82 -20.36
C VAL A 5 -18.80 0.88 -18.97
N SER A 6 -19.70 -0.05 -18.68
CA SER A 6 -20.19 -0.26 -17.32
C SER A 6 -18.98 -0.54 -16.45
N LYS A 7 -18.79 0.26 -15.41
CA LYS A 7 -17.77 0.06 -14.37
C LYS A 7 -18.14 -1.19 -13.54
N GLU A 8 -18.19 -2.35 -14.15
CA GLU A 8 -18.55 -3.62 -13.50
C GLU A 8 -17.40 -4.62 -13.69
N GLY A 9 -16.26 -4.30 -13.08
CA GLY A 9 -15.16 -5.25 -12.86
C GLY A 9 -15.26 -6.02 -11.53
N ASP A 10 -16.14 -5.60 -10.61
CA ASP A 10 -16.04 -5.98 -9.18
C ASP A 10 -17.04 -7.06 -8.71
N ALA A 11 -17.87 -7.61 -9.61
CA ALA A 11 -18.88 -8.58 -9.21
C ALA A 11 -19.05 -9.73 -10.20
N ILE A 12 -18.96 -10.97 -9.71
CA ILE A 12 -19.27 -12.19 -10.47
C ILE A 12 -20.74 -12.55 -10.22
N ARG A 13 -21.54 -12.54 -11.30
CA ARG A 13 -22.91 -13.04 -11.28
C ARG A 13 -22.93 -14.56 -11.43
N ARG A 14 -23.46 -15.30 -10.45
CA ARG A 14 -23.63 -16.76 -10.53
C ARG A 14 -25.08 -17.17 -10.40
N ARG A 15 -25.49 -18.14 -11.22
CA ARG A 15 -26.83 -18.75 -11.15
C ARG A 15 -26.74 -20.00 -10.28
N ARG A 16 -27.51 -20.03 -9.20
CA ARG A 16 -27.52 -21.11 -8.21
C ARG A 16 -28.92 -21.73 -8.11
N GLU A 17 -28.98 -22.95 -7.59
CA GLU A 17 -30.23 -23.68 -7.35
C GLU A 17 -30.29 -24.11 -5.88
N CYS A 18 -31.46 -23.94 -5.26
CA CYS A 18 -31.67 -24.37 -3.88
C CYS A 18 -31.77 -25.89 -3.82
N ILE A 19 -30.90 -26.52 -3.03
CA ILE A 19 -30.89 -27.98 -2.86
C ILE A 19 -32.15 -28.54 -2.15
N ASN A 20 -32.91 -27.70 -1.45
CA ASN A 20 -34.10 -28.13 -0.70
C ASN A 20 -35.42 -27.95 -1.47
N CYS A 21 -35.50 -26.97 -2.37
CA CYS A 21 -36.75 -26.65 -3.08
C CYS A 21 -36.59 -26.44 -4.59
N SER A 22 -35.41 -26.71 -5.15
CA SER A 22 -35.05 -26.61 -6.58
C SER A 22 -35.31 -25.25 -7.22
N ARG A 23 -35.55 -24.20 -6.42
CA ARG A 23 -35.72 -22.84 -6.94
C ARG A 23 -34.39 -22.27 -7.38
N ARG A 24 -34.40 -21.67 -8.58
CA ARG A 24 -33.24 -20.98 -9.15
C ARG A 24 -33.18 -19.53 -8.66
N PHE A 25 -31.98 -19.07 -8.29
CA PHE A 25 -31.72 -17.71 -7.89
C PHE A 25 -30.37 -17.22 -8.45
N THR A 26 -30.18 -15.90 -8.47
CA THR A 26 -28.93 -15.27 -8.91
C THR A 26 -28.23 -14.70 -7.70
N THR A 27 -26.95 -15.02 -7.51
CA THR A 27 -26.08 -14.36 -6.53
C THR A 27 -25.12 -13.43 -7.25
N TYR A 28 -24.80 -12.31 -6.62
CA TYR A 28 -23.71 -11.43 -7.01
C TYR A 28 -22.62 -11.58 -5.96
N GLU A 29 -21.50 -12.16 -6.36
CA GLU A 29 -20.31 -12.32 -5.51
C GLU A 29 -19.40 -11.14 -5.79
N ARG A 30 -19.00 -10.40 -4.77
CA ARG A 30 -18.03 -9.31 -4.87
C ARG A 30 -16.81 -9.67 -4.06
N VAL A 31 -15.63 -9.27 -4.52
CA VAL A 31 -14.45 -9.27 -3.65
C VAL A 31 -14.71 -8.18 -2.62
N GLU A 32 -14.94 -8.58 -1.38
CA GLU A 32 -15.01 -7.65 -0.27
C GLU A 32 -13.58 -7.20 0.02
N GLU A 33 -13.21 -6.00 -0.43
CA GLU A 33 -11.97 -5.36 0.03
C GLU A 33 -12.14 -5.08 1.52
N VAL A 34 -11.68 -6.01 2.35
CA VAL A 34 -11.71 -5.80 3.81
C VAL A 34 -10.87 -4.57 4.09
N ALA A 35 -11.50 -3.56 4.67
CA ALA A 35 -10.83 -2.30 4.96
C ALA A 35 -9.66 -2.57 5.92
N GLN A 36 -8.45 -2.31 5.42
CA GLN A 36 -7.22 -2.61 6.16
C GLN A 36 -6.97 -1.54 7.22
N MET A 37 -6.78 -1.97 8.46
CA MET A 37 -6.52 -1.07 9.58
C MET A 37 -5.02 -0.88 9.75
N VAL A 38 -4.58 0.36 9.98
CA VAL A 38 -3.20 0.72 10.26
C VAL A 38 -3.04 1.00 11.75
N ILE A 39 -2.20 0.23 12.43
CA ILE A 39 -1.79 0.46 13.81
C ILE A 39 -0.63 1.47 13.81
N LYS A 40 -0.87 2.66 14.37
CA LYS A 40 0.08 3.76 14.49
C LYS A 40 1.08 3.52 15.62
N LYS A 41 2.18 4.29 15.64
CA LYS A 41 3.22 4.20 16.68
C LYS A 41 2.68 4.43 18.10
N ASP A 42 1.61 5.21 18.24
CA ASP A 42 0.91 5.49 19.50
C ASP A 42 -0.17 4.43 19.85
N GLY A 43 -0.27 3.35 19.07
CA GLY A 43 -1.26 2.28 19.25
C GLY A 43 -2.64 2.60 18.67
N ARG A 44 -2.86 3.81 18.14
CA ARG A 44 -4.11 4.18 17.50
C ARG A 44 -4.33 3.36 16.23
N ARG A 45 -5.58 3.01 15.94
CA ARG A 45 -5.98 2.39 14.67
C ARG A 45 -6.64 3.42 13.77
N GLU A 46 -6.19 3.49 12.53
CA GLU A 46 -6.83 4.29 11.47
C GLU A 46 -7.05 3.43 10.24
N LEU A 47 -8.03 3.77 9.39
CA LEU A 47 -8.16 3.12 8.10
C LEU A 47 -6.93 3.42 7.24
N PHE A 48 -6.47 2.41 6.49
CA PHE A 48 -5.41 2.61 5.51
C PHE A 48 -5.84 3.65 4.47
N ASP A 49 -5.01 4.66 4.31
CA ASP A 49 -5.20 5.73 3.34
C ASP A 49 -4.07 5.70 2.31
N ARG A 50 -4.40 5.20 1.12
CA ARG A 50 -3.49 5.14 -0.02
C ARG A 50 -2.96 6.51 -0.42
N TRP A 51 -3.78 7.56 -0.37
CA TRP A 51 -3.38 8.92 -0.73
C TRP A 51 -2.37 9.50 0.26
N LYS A 52 -2.53 9.19 1.54
CA LYS A 52 -1.56 9.53 2.59
C LYS A 52 -0.21 8.87 2.34
N LEU A 53 -0.20 7.58 1.98
CA LEU A 53 1.03 6.86 1.61
C LEU A 53 1.69 7.48 0.36
N LYS A 54 0.91 7.68 -0.71
CA LYS A 54 1.38 8.28 -1.97
C LYS A 54 1.99 9.67 -1.74
N SER A 55 1.34 10.50 -0.94
CA SER A 55 1.81 11.84 -0.61
C SER A 55 3.15 11.80 0.15
N GLY A 56 3.33 10.83 1.05
CA GLY A 56 4.60 10.63 1.76
C GLY A 56 5.74 10.24 0.82
N ILE A 57 5.47 9.33 -0.12
CA ILE A 57 6.45 8.90 -1.14
C ILE A 57 6.80 10.07 -2.07
N LEU A 58 5.80 10.79 -2.58
CA LEU A 58 6.00 11.91 -3.51
C LEU A 58 6.93 12.98 -2.96
N LYS A 59 6.78 13.30 -1.67
CA LYS A 59 7.66 14.25 -0.97
C LYS A 59 9.11 13.75 -0.94
N ALA A 60 9.32 12.46 -0.71
CA ALA A 60 10.66 11.88 -0.70
C ALA A 60 11.29 11.83 -2.10
N THR A 61 10.48 11.58 -3.13
CA THR A 61 10.92 11.47 -4.53
C THR A 61 10.97 12.81 -5.27
N ASP A 62 10.74 13.95 -4.60
CA ASP A 62 10.70 15.26 -5.26
C ASP A 62 11.99 15.57 -6.04
N LYS A 63 11.85 16.03 -7.29
CA LYS A 63 12.96 16.30 -8.22
C LYS A 63 13.90 15.10 -8.48
N ARG A 64 13.42 13.87 -8.29
CA ARG A 64 14.11 12.64 -8.72
C ARG A 64 13.58 12.19 -10.07
N ALA A 65 14.38 11.42 -10.80
CA ALA A 65 13.99 10.80 -12.07
C ALA A 65 13.11 9.56 -11.81
N ILE A 66 12.01 9.74 -11.08
CA ILE A 66 11.05 8.69 -10.73
C ILE A 66 9.70 9.10 -11.30
N SER A 67 9.15 8.28 -12.19
CA SER A 67 7.84 8.51 -12.78
C SER A 67 6.71 8.23 -11.80
N MET A 68 5.55 8.85 -12.05
CA MET A 68 4.32 8.57 -11.29
C MET A 68 3.90 7.10 -11.40
N GLU A 69 4.12 6.48 -12.56
CA GLU A 69 3.83 5.06 -12.80
C GLU A 69 4.68 4.15 -11.90
N GLN A 70 5.97 4.47 -11.73
CA GLN A 70 6.84 3.74 -10.80
C GLN A 70 6.35 3.89 -9.35
N ILE A 71 5.89 5.08 -8.95
CA ILE A 71 5.34 5.31 -7.61
C ILE A 71 4.05 4.50 -7.41
N ASP A 72 3.13 4.53 -8.37
CA ASP A 72 1.87 3.78 -8.27
C ASP A 72 2.09 2.26 -8.29
N ALA A 73 3.03 1.77 -9.11
CA ALA A 73 3.45 0.37 -9.10
C ALA A 73 4.07 -0.04 -7.76
N MET A 74 4.90 0.83 -7.17
CA MET A 74 5.50 0.61 -5.85
C MET A 74 4.42 0.49 -4.76
N ILE A 75 3.43 1.39 -4.76
CA ILE A 75 2.31 1.36 -3.81
C ILE A 75 1.48 0.09 -3.97
N ASN A 76 1.13 -0.28 -5.21
CA ASN A 76 0.39 -1.52 -5.47
C ASN A 76 1.16 -2.76 -4.96
N ALA A 77 2.48 -2.78 -5.11
CA ALA A 77 3.30 -3.87 -4.61
C ALA A 77 3.36 -3.90 -3.07
N ILE A 78 3.32 -2.74 -2.41
CA ILE A 78 3.26 -2.65 -0.94
C ILE A 78 1.91 -3.14 -0.43
N GLU A 79 0.81 -2.69 -1.05
CA GLU A 79 -0.54 -3.14 -0.69
C GLU A 79 -0.69 -4.65 -0.87
N ARG A 80 -0.22 -5.21 -1.98
CA ARG A 80 -0.22 -6.66 -2.19
C ARG A 80 0.62 -7.39 -1.14
N GLU A 81 1.81 -6.90 -0.81
CA GLU A 81 2.66 -7.55 0.20
C GLU A 81 2.00 -7.55 1.59
N LEU A 82 1.40 -6.43 1.98
CA LEU A 82 0.88 -6.23 3.33
C LEU A 82 -0.55 -6.74 3.52
N PHE A 83 -1.35 -6.82 2.45
CA PHE A 83 -2.79 -7.13 2.52
C PHE A 83 -3.16 -8.48 1.92
N ASN A 84 -2.19 -9.26 1.45
CA ASN A 84 -2.41 -10.64 1.02
C ASN A 84 -2.45 -11.64 2.21
N SER A 85 -2.24 -11.20 3.45
CA SER A 85 -2.41 -12.03 4.64
C SER A 85 -3.87 -12.05 5.08
N ASN A 86 -4.28 -13.10 5.81
CA ASN A 86 -5.59 -13.14 6.50
C ASN A 86 -5.66 -12.14 7.68
N GLU A 87 -4.68 -11.26 7.83
CA GLU A 87 -4.63 -10.25 8.87
C GLU A 87 -5.23 -8.94 8.31
N HIS A 88 -6.18 -8.37 9.04
CA HIS A 88 -6.85 -7.12 8.67
C HIS A 88 -6.22 -5.88 9.33
N GLU A 89 -5.07 -6.08 9.99
CA GLU A 89 -4.32 -5.01 10.65
C GLU A 89 -2.87 -5.04 10.17
N VAL A 90 -2.33 -3.89 9.80
CA VAL A 90 -0.92 -3.69 9.49
C VAL A 90 -0.35 -2.61 10.39
N THR A 91 0.89 -2.76 10.82
CA THR A 91 1.54 -1.68 11.56
C THR A 91 2.02 -0.59 10.59
N SER A 92 1.94 0.66 11.02
CA SER A 92 2.58 1.78 10.31
C SER A 92 4.09 1.59 10.17
N HIS A 93 4.69 0.78 11.04
CA HIS A 93 6.08 0.35 10.94
C HIS A 93 6.31 -0.55 9.70
N ALA A 94 5.52 -1.60 9.55
CA ALA A 94 5.59 -2.50 8.40
C ALA A 94 5.40 -1.77 7.05
N ILE A 95 4.46 -0.81 7.00
CA ILE A 95 4.30 0.06 5.80
C ILE A 95 5.58 0.85 5.53
N GLY A 96 6.16 1.48 6.54
CA GLY A 96 7.39 2.28 6.39
C GLY A 96 8.59 1.44 5.92
N GLU A 97 8.78 0.25 6.50
CA GLU A 97 9.82 -0.70 6.06
C GLU A 97 9.61 -1.14 4.60
N ALA A 98 8.37 -1.46 4.20
CA ALA A 98 8.05 -1.86 2.84
C ALA A 98 8.33 -0.76 1.81
N VAL A 99 8.09 0.52 2.18
CA VAL A 99 8.46 1.70 1.38
C VAL A 99 9.98 1.85 1.31
N MET A 100 10.67 1.82 2.45
CA MET A 100 12.13 1.97 2.51
C MET A 100 12.85 0.91 1.68
N LYS A 101 12.45 -0.36 1.78
CA LYS A 101 13.02 -1.45 0.99
C LYS A 101 12.95 -1.19 -0.51
N ARG A 102 11.82 -0.68 -1.00
CA ARG A 102 11.60 -0.38 -2.43
C ARG A 102 12.30 0.90 -2.86
N LEU A 103 12.26 1.95 -2.04
CA LEU A 103 12.98 3.19 -2.34
C LEU A 103 14.49 2.96 -2.39
N ARG A 104 15.05 2.10 -1.54
CA ARG A 104 16.50 1.77 -1.58
C ARG A 104 16.91 1.19 -2.94
N GLN A 105 16.03 0.44 -3.60
CA GLN A 105 16.28 -0.13 -4.94
C GLN A 105 16.04 0.88 -6.06
N LEU A 106 15.13 1.83 -5.85
CA LEU A 106 14.71 2.79 -6.85
C LEU A 106 15.61 4.02 -6.91
N ASP A 107 15.95 4.59 -5.75
CA ASP A 107 16.73 5.80 -5.61
C ASP A 107 17.22 6.01 -4.16
N GLU A 108 18.53 5.99 -3.96
CA GLU A 108 19.15 6.15 -2.64
C GLU A 108 18.82 7.50 -1.99
N VAL A 109 18.73 8.59 -2.77
CA VAL A 109 18.43 9.93 -2.23
C VAL A 109 16.98 10.01 -1.73
N ALA A 110 16.04 9.43 -2.48
CA ALA A 110 14.64 9.32 -2.06
C ALA A 110 14.49 8.44 -0.82
N TYR A 111 15.23 7.34 -0.75
CA TYR A 111 15.30 6.50 0.46
C TYR A 111 15.71 7.34 1.66
N VAL A 112 16.82 8.08 1.56
CA VAL A 112 17.37 8.88 2.65
C VAL A 112 16.36 9.92 3.12
N ARG A 113 15.72 10.64 2.19
CA ARG A 113 14.69 11.65 2.51
C ARG A 113 13.48 11.04 3.21
N PHE A 114 13.03 9.87 2.77
CA PHE A 114 11.92 9.17 3.41
C PHE A 114 12.32 8.70 4.82
N ALA A 115 13.50 8.11 4.96
CA ALA A 115 14.04 7.61 6.22
C ALA A 115 14.17 8.74 7.26
N SER A 116 14.60 9.94 6.84
CA SER A 116 14.71 11.11 7.73
C SER A 116 13.39 11.46 8.43
N VAL A 117 12.26 11.35 7.73
CA VAL A 117 10.94 11.62 8.31
C VAL A 117 10.43 10.43 9.12
N TYR A 118 10.63 9.22 8.62
CA TYR A 118 10.06 8.01 9.20
C TYR A 118 10.76 7.56 10.48
N ARG A 119 12.10 7.54 10.49
CA ARG A 119 12.90 7.11 11.64
C ARG A 119 13.07 8.20 12.71
N GLN A 120 12.80 9.46 12.39
CA GLN A 120 12.93 10.58 13.33
C GLN A 120 14.27 10.55 14.05
N PHE A 121 15.36 10.44 13.29
CA PHE A 121 16.72 10.36 13.84
C PHE A 121 16.94 11.44 14.88
N LYS A 122 17.44 11.04 16.05
CA LYS A 122 17.61 11.97 17.19
C LYS A 122 18.79 12.91 16.96
N ASP A 123 19.81 12.43 16.25
CA ASP A 123 21.01 13.19 15.95
C ASP A 123 21.60 12.86 14.57
N ILE A 124 22.52 13.71 14.13
CA ILE A 124 23.20 13.57 12.84
C ILE A 124 24.11 12.33 12.79
N ASN A 125 24.59 11.83 13.93
CA ASN A 125 25.47 10.65 13.95
C ASN A 125 24.69 9.38 13.67
N GLU A 126 23.47 9.25 14.19
CA GLU A 126 22.54 8.15 13.88
C GLU A 126 22.23 8.12 12.38
N PHE A 127 21.99 9.28 11.78
CA PHE A 127 21.79 9.42 10.35
C PHE A 127 23.04 9.02 9.53
N MET A 128 24.22 9.51 9.93
CA MET A 128 25.49 9.17 9.26
C MET A 128 25.85 7.69 9.39
N LYS A 129 25.46 7.03 10.49
CA LYS A 129 25.64 5.60 10.66
C LYS A 129 24.79 4.82 9.66
N GLU A 130 23.52 5.18 9.52
CA GLU A 130 22.64 4.55 8.53
C GLU A 130 23.17 4.73 7.10
N LEU A 131 23.68 5.92 6.77
CA LEU A 131 24.31 6.18 5.46
C LEU A 131 25.55 5.30 5.22
N LYS A 132 26.34 5.04 6.26
CA LYS A 132 27.50 4.13 6.15
C LYS A 132 27.05 2.69 5.91
N ASP A 133 26.01 2.23 6.61
CA ASP A 133 25.43 0.89 6.42
C ASP A 133 24.75 0.73 5.04
N MET A 134 24.47 1.84 4.34
CA MET A 134 24.02 1.82 2.95
C MET A 134 25.16 1.67 1.93
N LEU A 135 26.32 2.27 2.23
CA LEU A 135 27.48 2.35 1.33
C LEU A 135 28.48 1.20 1.51
N GLY A 136 28.36 0.43 2.60
CA GLY A 136 29.15 -0.78 2.89
C GLY A 136 28.39 -2.06 2.60
#